data_AF-A0A9R0SRV4-F1
#
_entry.id   AF-A0A9R0SRV4-F1
#
_cell.length_a   1.000
_cell.length_b   1.000
_cell.length_c   1.000
_cell.angle_alpha   90.00
_cell.angle_beta   90.00
_cell.angle_gamma   90.00
#
_symmetry.space_group_name_H-M   'P 1'
#
loop_
_entity.id
_entity.type
_entity.pdbx_description
1 polymer ?
#
loop_
_entity_poly.entity_id
_entity_poly.type
_entity_poly.pdbx_seq_one_letter_code
_entity_poly.pdbx_strand_id
1 'polypeptide(L)'
;MEFAISVVTNELVTRFISFPTNRYSCHACSDEKRLQRLQRLLLRVHTVVEEADGRYITNSGMLVQLKMLTDAMYRGYWAMGAFNYGSLKETLMADEEEEEEVSNTLFHLKRSSYNSWEC
;
A
#
# COMPACT_ATOMS: atom_id res chain seq x y z
N MET A 1 7.79 -13.89 -42.98
CA MET A 1 6.99 -12.70 -42.61
C MET A 1 6.59 -12.69 -41.14
N GLU A 2 6.69 -13.80 -40.42
CA GLU A 2 6.27 -13.93 -39.01
C GLU A 2 7.23 -13.27 -38.01
N PHE A 3 8.53 -13.25 -38.32
CA PHE A 3 9.56 -12.63 -37.48
C PHE A 3 9.35 -11.12 -37.29
N ALA A 4 8.90 -10.42 -38.35
CA ALA A 4 8.61 -9.00 -38.29
C ALA A 4 7.36 -8.71 -37.42
N ILE A 5 6.35 -9.57 -37.50
CA ILE A 5 5.13 -9.45 -36.69
C ILE A 5 5.46 -9.69 -35.21
N SER A 6 6.29 -10.68 -34.90
CA SER A 6 6.79 -10.97 -33.54
C SER A 6 7.52 -9.78 -32.93
N VAL A 7 8.45 -9.16 -33.66
CA VAL A 7 9.23 -8.00 -33.17
C VAL A 7 8.32 -6.81 -32.87
N VAL A 8 7.42 -6.47 -33.80
CA VAL A 8 6.48 -5.34 -33.61
C VAL A 8 5.52 -5.62 -32.46
N THR A 9 5.04 -6.86 -32.32
CA THR A 9 4.15 -7.26 -31.21
C THR A 9 4.88 -7.16 -29.88
N ASN A 10 6.14 -7.60 -29.80
CA ASN A 10 6.93 -7.52 -28.58
C ASN A 10 7.22 -6.07 -28.16
N GLU A 11 7.52 -5.17 -29.10
CA GLU A 11 7.70 -3.74 -28.82
C GLU A 11 6.40 -3.10 -28.31
N LEU A 12 5.27 -3.43 -28.94
CA LEU A 12 3.95 -2.94 -28.53
C LEU A 12 3.57 -3.45 -27.13
N VAL A 13 3.76 -4.74 -26.85
CA VAL A 13 3.51 -5.34 -25.54
C VAL A 13 4.41 -4.72 -24.48
N THR A 14 5.70 -4.56 -24.77
CA THR A 14 6.66 -3.91 -23.85
C THR A 14 6.23 -2.48 -23.55
N ARG A 15 5.79 -1.72 -24.57
CA ARG A 15 5.31 -0.34 -24.40
C ARG A 15 3.98 -0.27 -23.65
N PHE A 16 3.08 -1.23 -23.89
CA PHE A 16 1.80 -1.36 -23.19
C PHE A 16 1.97 -1.72 -21.72
N ILE A 17 2.92 -2.59 -21.38
CA ILE A 17 3.25 -2.95 -20.00
C ILE A 17 4.02 -1.81 -19.32
N SER A 18 4.96 -1.17 -20.01
CA SER A 18 5.77 -0.08 -19.44
C SER A 18 4.94 1.16 -19.09
N PHE A 19 3.86 1.44 -19.82
CA PHE A 19 3.03 2.61 -19.62
C PHE A 19 2.37 2.67 -18.22
N PRO A 20 1.64 1.63 -17.76
CA PRO A 20 1.14 1.56 -16.39
C PRO A 20 2.29 1.45 -15.38
N THR A 21 3.25 0.54 -15.56
CA THR A 21 4.33 0.30 -14.57
C THR A 21 5.13 1.57 -14.23
N ASN A 22 5.42 2.41 -15.22
CA ASN A 22 6.09 3.68 -15.02
C ASN A 22 5.24 4.70 -14.22
N ARG A 23 3.91 4.68 -14.39
CA ARG A 23 2.99 5.55 -13.64
C ARG A 23 2.86 5.11 -12.18
N TYR A 24 2.70 3.81 -11.94
CA TYR A 24 2.57 3.25 -10.59
C TYR A 24 3.85 3.41 -9.77
N SER A 25 5.02 3.12 -10.36
CA SER A 25 6.32 3.28 -9.69
C SER A 25 6.64 4.73 -9.31
N CYS A 26 6.35 5.70 -10.19
CA CYS A 26 6.51 7.12 -9.88
C CYS A 26 5.55 7.59 -8.77
N HIS A 27 4.31 7.09 -8.78
CA HIS A 27 3.32 7.43 -7.76
C HIS A 27 3.72 6.87 -6.39
N ALA A 28 4.07 5.59 -6.32
CA ALA A 28 4.53 4.92 -5.10
C ALA A 28 5.77 5.60 -4.50
N CYS A 29 6.77 5.94 -5.32
CA CYS A 29 7.98 6.64 -4.86
C CYS A 29 7.66 8.07 -4.33
N SER A 30 6.72 8.76 -4.96
CA SER A 30 6.29 10.09 -4.52
C SER A 30 5.56 10.01 -3.18
N ASP A 31 4.66 9.04 -3.04
CA ASP A 31 3.84 8.90 -1.84
C ASP A 31 4.66 8.42 -0.64
N GLU A 32 5.63 7.52 -0.84
CA GLU A 32 6.55 7.11 0.22
C GLU A 32 7.33 8.33 0.78
N LYS A 33 7.85 9.21 -0.09
CA LYS A 33 8.53 10.44 0.32
C LYS A 33 7.60 11.38 1.09
N ARG A 34 6.32 11.46 0.70
CA ARG A 34 5.31 12.26 1.41
C ARG A 34 4.98 11.66 2.77
N LEU A 35 4.86 10.34 2.86
CA LEU A 35 4.62 9.60 4.09
C LEU A 35 5.77 9.80 5.08
N GLN A 36 7.03 9.65 4.64
CA GLN A 36 8.22 9.91 5.45
C GLN A 36 8.30 11.35 5.95
N ARG A 37 7.87 12.33 5.13
CA ARG A 37 7.78 13.74 5.57
C ARG A 37 6.68 13.91 6.63
N LEU A 38 5.51 13.32 6.42
CA LEU A 38 4.40 13.38 7.36
C LEU A 38 4.79 12.74 8.70
N GLN A 39 5.44 11.58 8.69
CA GLN A 39 5.93 10.89 9.89
C GLN A 39 6.90 11.78 10.69
N ARG A 40 7.88 12.41 10.02
CA ARG A 40 8.80 13.34 10.69
C ARG A 40 8.07 14.55 11.31
N LEU A 41 7.07 15.09 10.63
CA LEU A 41 6.27 16.20 11.16
C LEU A 41 5.46 15.75 12.38
N LEU A 42 4.81 14.59 12.32
CA LEU A 42 4.04 14.06 13.45
C LEU A 42 4.91 13.81 14.68
N LEU A 43 6.12 13.27 14.51
CA LEU A 43 7.06 13.08 15.62
C LEU A 43 7.42 14.40 16.30
N ARG A 44 7.72 15.45 15.50
CA ARG A 44 8.01 16.78 16.05
C ARG A 44 6.82 17.36 16.80
N VAL A 45 5.64 17.22 16.23
CA VAL A 45 4.40 17.68 16.87
C VAL A 45 4.16 16.94 18.18
N HIS A 46 4.31 15.61 18.19
CA HIS A 46 4.16 14.79 19.38
C HIS A 46 5.11 15.25 20.50
N THR A 47 6.39 15.50 20.19
CA THR A 47 7.34 16.04 21.16
C THR A 47 6.90 17.40 21.71
N VAL A 48 6.39 18.31 20.86
CA VAL A 48 5.88 19.61 21.31
C VAL A 48 4.68 19.45 22.24
N VAL A 49 3.78 18.51 21.96
CA VAL A 49 2.61 18.22 22.79
C VAL A 49 3.03 17.67 24.15
N GLU A 50 3.93 16.70 24.19
CA GLU A 50 4.48 16.13 25.43
C GLU A 50 5.20 17.21 26.27
N GLU A 51 6.01 18.06 25.64
CA GLU A 51 6.74 19.13 26.34
C GLU A 51 5.79 20.23 26.86
N ALA A 52 4.70 20.48 26.14
CA ALA A 52 3.66 21.41 26.58
C ALA A 52 2.87 20.88 27.79
N ASP A 53 2.57 19.58 27.80
CA ASP A 53 1.88 18.92 28.92
C ASP A 53 2.78 18.91 30.17
N GLY A 54 4.07 18.57 30.00
CA GLY A 54 5.05 18.59 31.09
C GLY A 54 5.33 19.98 31.68
N ARG A 55 5.07 21.05 30.92
CA ARG A 55 5.22 22.45 31.38
C ARG A 55 3.93 23.07 31.93
N TYR A 56 2.82 22.33 32.00
CA TYR A 56 1.54 22.80 32.53
C TYR A 56 1.11 24.18 31.99
N ILE A 57 0.96 24.30 30.67
CA ILE A 57 0.55 25.57 30.03
C ILE A 57 -0.83 26.00 30.51
N THR A 58 -0.93 27.20 31.07
CA THR A 58 -2.19 27.79 31.57
C THR A 58 -2.76 28.90 30.68
N ASN A 59 -1.97 29.40 29.70
CA ASN A 59 -2.43 30.42 28.77
C ASN A 59 -3.51 29.85 27.84
N SER A 60 -4.72 30.40 27.92
CA SER A 60 -5.89 29.92 27.17
C SER A 60 -5.68 29.95 25.65
N GLY A 61 -5.01 30.98 25.12
CA GLY A 61 -4.70 31.07 23.69
C GLY A 61 -3.74 29.98 23.23
N MET A 62 -2.72 29.68 24.03
CA MET A 62 -1.78 28.60 23.75
C MET A 62 -2.44 27.22 23.87
N LEU A 63 -3.35 27.03 24.83
CA LEU A 63 -4.14 25.80 24.96
C LEU A 63 -4.98 25.53 23.71
N VAL A 64 -5.58 26.57 23.11
CA VAL A 64 -6.30 26.43 21.84
C VAL A 64 -5.36 25.98 20.72
N GLN A 65 -4.20 26.61 20.59
CA GLN A 65 -3.20 26.21 19.57
C GLN A 65 -2.72 24.77 19.77
N LEU A 66 -2.45 24.39 21.02
CA LEU A 66 -2.03 23.03 21.38
C LEU A 66 -3.11 22.02 21.02
N LYS A 67 -4.38 22.32 21.31
CA LYS A 67 -5.51 21.46 20.94
C LYS A 67 -5.63 21.28 19.43
N MET A 68 -5.49 22.35 18.65
CA MET A 68 -5.50 22.27 17.19
C MET A 68 -4.34 21.42 16.66
N LEU A 69 -3.16 21.57 17.27
CA LEU A 69 -1.97 20.82 16.91
C LEU A 69 -2.15 19.32 17.19
N THR A 70 -2.69 18.96 18.36
CA THR A 70 -3.01 17.59 18.74
C THR A 70 -4.07 16.97 17.84
N ASP A 71 -5.13 17.70 17.47
CA ASP A 71 -6.16 17.22 16.53
C ASP A 71 -5.55 16.92 15.15
N ALA A 72 -4.72 17.83 14.63
CA ALA A 72 -4.00 17.63 13.37
C ALA A 72 -3.04 16.42 13.44
N MET A 73 -2.40 16.20 14.59
CA MET A 73 -1.52 15.05 14.81
C MET A 73 -2.27 13.72 14.68
N TYR A 74 -3.41 13.57 15.37
CA TYR A 74 -4.22 12.35 15.30
C TYR A 74 -4.80 12.10 13.91
N ARG A 75 -5.25 13.15 13.21
CA ARG A 75 -5.67 13.04 11.80
C ARG A 75 -4.53 12.55 10.91
N GLY A 76 -3.31 13.02 11.15
CA GLY A 76 -2.12 12.57 10.45
C GLY A 76 -1.83 11.08 10.69
N TYR A 77 -1.95 10.60 11.94
CA TYR A 77 -1.78 9.17 12.24
C TYR A 77 -2.84 8.31 11.55
N TRP A 78 -4.09 8.75 11.55
CA TRP A 78 -5.17 8.07 10.83
C TRP A 78 -4.88 7.99 9.33
N ALA A 79 -4.48 9.09 8.71
CA ALA A 79 -4.13 9.12 7.28
C ALA A 79 -2.96 8.19 6.94
N MET A 80 -1.96 8.10 7.83
CA MET A 80 -0.84 7.18 7.71
C MET A 80 -1.30 5.71 7.75
N GLY A 81 -2.19 5.36 8.67
CA GLY A 81 -2.77 4.02 8.77
C GLY A 81 -3.61 3.63 7.55
N ALA A 82 -4.42 4.57 7.03
CA ALA A 82 -5.21 4.35 5.83
C ALA A 82 -4.33 4.07 4.60
N PHE A 83 -3.19 4.77 4.48
CA PHE A 83 -2.24 4.55 3.39
C PHE A 83 -1.56 3.18 3.47
N ASN A 84 -1.14 2.77 4.68
CA ASN A 84 -0.54 1.45 4.90
C ASN A 84 -1.53 0.31 4.62
N TYR A 85 -2.79 0.45 5.01
CA TYR A 85 -3.81 -0.56 4.71
C TYR A 85 -4.11 -0.67 3.21
N GLY A 86 -4.20 0.48 2.51
CA GLY A 86 -4.38 0.50 1.06
C GLY A 86 -3.22 -0.19 0.32
N SER A 87 -1.98 0.14 0.71
CA SER A 87 -0.78 -0.49 0.13
C SER A 87 -0.70 -1.99 0.42
N LEU A 88 -1.02 -2.42 1.66
CA LEU A 88 -1.01 -3.84 2.03
C LEU A 88 -2.05 -4.63 1.24
N LYS A 89 -3.25 -4.07 1.05
CA LYS A 89 -4.30 -4.68 0.23
C LYS A 89 -3.84 -4.83 -1.22
N GLU A 90 -3.18 -3.82 -1.78
CA GLU A 90 -2.67 -3.88 -3.16
C GLU A 90 -1.59 -4.96 -3.33
N THR A 91 -0.74 -5.19 -2.33
CA THR A 91 0.22 -6.30 -2.32
C THR A 91 -0.45 -7.66 -2.23
N LEU A 92 -1.40 -7.85 -1.32
CA LEU A 92 -2.09 -9.13 -1.14
C LEU A 92 -2.91 -9.55 -2.37
N MET A 93 -3.50 -8.58 -3.08
CA MET A 93 -4.28 -8.85 -4.30
C MET A 93 -3.40 -9.10 -5.54
N ALA A 94 -2.09 -8.86 -5.46
CA ALA A 94 -1.12 -9.19 -6.51
C ALA A 94 -0.53 -10.61 -6.35
N ASP A 95 -0.61 -11.18 -5.14
CA ASP A 95 -0.10 -12.53 -4.83
C ASP A 95 -1.19 -13.62 -4.93
N GLU A 96 -2.47 -13.25 -5.08
CA GLU A 96 -3.60 -14.20 -5.19
C GLU A 96 -3.71 -14.91 -6.55
N GLU A 97 -2.93 -14.53 -7.58
CA GLU A 97 -2.95 -15.23 -8.89
C GLU A 97 -2.23 -16.60 -8.88
N GLU A 98 -1.40 -16.92 -7.87
CA GLU A 98 -0.71 -18.23 -7.81
C GLU A 98 -1.43 -19.30 -6.95
N GLU A 99 -2.30 -18.93 -5.99
CA GLU A 99 -2.98 -19.92 -5.13
C GLU A 99 -4.21 -20.58 -5.77
N GLU A 100 -4.84 -19.94 -6.76
CA GLU A 100 -6.04 -20.49 -7.43
C GLU A 100 -5.70 -21.69 -8.34
N GLU A 101 -4.50 -21.73 -8.93
CA GLU A 101 -4.04 -22.87 -9.75
C GLU A 101 -3.69 -24.10 -8.90
N VAL A 102 -3.07 -23.90 -7.73
CA VAL A 102 -2.73 -24.99 -6.79
C VAL A 102 -3.99 -25.62 -6.19
N SER A 103 -5.00 -24.80 -5.86
CA SER A 103 -6.29 -25.32 -5.41
C SER A 103 -6.96 -26.15 -6.50
N ASN A 104 -7.02 -25.64 -7.73
CA ASN A 104 -7.66 -26.38 -8.84
C ASN A 104 -6.95 -27.70 -9.15
N THR A 105 -5.61 -27.73 -9.18
CA THR A 105 -4.84 -28.97 -9.37
C THR A 105 -5.02 -29.95 -8.21
N LEU A 106 -5.09 -29.48 -6.96
CA LEU A 106 -5.36 -30.32 -5.79
C LEU A 106 -6.78 -30.90 -5.81
N PHE A 107 -7.80 -30.12 -6.21
CA PHE A 107 -9.17 -30.60 -6.36
C PHE A 107 -9.30 -31.62 -7.50
N HIS A 108 -8.56 -31.44 -8.60
CA HIS A 108 -8.50 -32.41 -9.71
C HIS A 108 -7.82 -33.73 -9.30
N LEU A 109 -6.70 -33.68 -8.57
CA LEU A 109 -6.05 -34.90 -8.05
C LEU A 109 -6.95 -35.64 -7.04
N LYS A 110 -7.63 -34.89 -6.17
CA LYS A 110 -8.49 -35.47 -5.13
C LYS A 110 -9.74 -36.11 -5.73
N ARG A 111 -10.30 -35.54 -6.81
CA ARG A 111 -11.41 -36.13 -7.58
C ARG A 111 -10.97 -37.37 -8.36
N SER A 112 -9.76 -37.38 -8.93
CA SER A 112 -9.20 -38.59 -9.57
C SER A 112 -8.97 -39.74 -8.59
N SER A 113 -8.58 -39.44 -7.35
CA SER A 113 -8.38 -40.45 -6.32
C SER A 113 -9.69 -41.07 -5.83
N TYR A 114 -10.80 -40.31 -5.81
CA TYR A 114 -12.11 -40.82 -5.39
C TYR A 114 -12.75 -41.76 -6.42
N ASN A 115 -12.57 -41.49 -7.71
CA ASN A 115 -13.12 -42.29 -8.80
C ASN A 115 -12.35 -43.61 -9.05
N SER A 116 -11.23 -43.83 -8.36
CA SER A 116 -10.45 -45.08 -8.43
C SER A 116 -10.96 -46.18 -7.49
N TRP A 117 -11.95 -45.89 -6.64
CA TRP A 117 -12.54 -46.85 -5.69
C TRP A 117 -13.94 -47.36 -6.10
N GLU A 118 -14.43 -46.97 -7.29
CA GLU A 118 -15.72 -47.42 -7.85
C GLU A 118 -15.56 -48.40 -9.04
N CYS A 119 -14.44 -49.14 -9.12
CA CYS A 119 -14.31 -50.35 -9.94
C CYS A 119 -13.85 -51.54 -9.10
#